data_AF-A0A1F2VF85-F1
#
_entry.id   AF-A0A1F2VF85-F1
#
_cell.length_a   1.000
_cell.length_b   1.000
_cell.length_c   1.000
_cell.angle_alpha   90.00
_cell.angle_beta   90.00
_cell.angle_gamma   90.00
#
_symmetry.space_group_name_H-M   'P 1'
#
loop_
_entity.id
_entity.type
_entity.pdbx_description
1 polymer ?
#
loop_
_entity_poly.entity_id
_entity_poly.type
_entity_poly.pdbx_seq_one_letter_code
_entity_poly.pdbx_strand_id
1 'polypeptide(L)'
;MNPGHFLNVALFWGWMVFPATVLAQSGAGAPTPPISTLIEQQNKGEWVFLQRCSVCHLPKMRKKPLPTFGPSLSGLLKNDKSPNKEKVVRLIILNGGPKMPGFQYGLEPKEIDDLIAYLKTL
;
A
#
# COMPACT_ATOMS: atom_id res chain seq x y z
N MET A 1 64.20 9.64 -9.74
CA MET A 1 63.23 9.03 -8.82
C MET A 1 61.84 9.55 -9.12
N ASN A 2 60.90 8.60 -9.18
CA ASN A 2 59.44 8.62 -9.35
C ASN A 2 58.77 9.07 -10.67
N PRO A 3 58.19 8.11 -11.43
CA PRO A 3 57.29 8.30 -12.57
C PRO A 3 55.81 8.18 -12.13
N GLY A 4 54.87 8.51 -13.01
CA GLY A 4 53.45 8.26 -12.71
C GLY A 4 52.46 8.57 -13.84
N HIS A 5 52.10 7.51 -14.57
CA HIS A 5 50.81 7.29 -15.24
C HIS A 5 50.48 8.02 -16.55
N PHE A 6 50.91 7.36 -17.63
CA PHE A 6 50.16 7.20 -18.87
C PHE A 6 48.88 6.36 -18.66
N LEU A 7 48.02 6.33 -19.70
CA LEU A 7 46.79 5.51 -19.95
C LEU A 7 45.51 6.10 -19.34
N ASN A 8 44.37 6.26 -20.04
CA ASN A 8 43.89 5.88 -21.38
C ASN A 8 42.67 6.79 -21.69
N VAL A 9 42.59 7.46 -22.84
CA VAL A 9 41.92 6.99 -24.08
C VAL A 9 40.50 6.51 -23.77
N ALA A 10 39.53 7.41 -23.79
CA ALA A 10 38.65 7.69 -24.94
C ALA A 10 37.44 6.73 -25.03
N LEU A 11 36.27 7.38 -25.09
CA LEU A 11 35.04 6.96 -25.76
C LEU A 11 34.89 5.47 -26.10
N PHE A 12 33.99 4.80 -25.39
CA PHE A 12 33.20 3.73 -26.00
C PHE A 12 31.72 4.09 -25.93
N TRP A 13 31.35 4.88 -26.93
CA TRP A 13 30.04 4.88 -27.56
C TRP A 13 29.68 3.45 -27.94
N GLY A 14 28.56 2.94 -27.42
CA GLY A 14 28.11 1.58 -27.66
C GLY A 14 26.60 1.51 -27.59
N TRP A 15 25.95 2.02 -28.64
CA TRP A 15 24.57 1.69 -28.99
C TRP A 15 24.32 0.18 -28.83
N MET A 16 23.50 -0.20 -27.85
CA MET A 16 22.68 -1.39 -27.97
C MET A 16 21.27 -0.93 -28.33
N VAL A 17 21.05 -0.86 -29.64
CA VAL A 17 19.73 -0.88 -30.26
C VAL A 17 19.17 -2.28 -30.02
N PHE A 18 18.29 -2.43 -29.01
CA PHE A 18 17.46 -3.62 -28.87
C PHE A 18 16.28 -3.50 -29.84
N PRO A 19 16.11 -4.41 -30.81
CA PRO A 19 14.98 -4.36 -31.72
C PRO A 19 13.71 -4.72 -30.95
N ALA A 20 12.70 -3.86 -31.12
CA ALA A 20 11.36 -4.02 -30.58
C ALA A 20 10.62 -5.15 -31.32
N THR A 21 10.21 -6.17 -30.58
CA THR A 21 9.04 -7.00 -30.90
C THR A 21 8.08 -6.95 -29.72
N VAL A 22 7.35 -5.84 -29.63
CA VAL A 22 6.22 -5.69 -28.71
C VAL A 22 5.03 -6.45 -29.31
N LEU A 23 4.74 -7.65 -28.80
CA LEU A 23 3.43 -8.26 -28.98
C LEU A 23 2.43 -7.49 -28.10
N ALA A 24 1.68 -6.60 -28.72
CA ALA A 24 0.49 -6.00 -28.14
C ALA A 24 -0.61 -7.08 -27.99
N GLN A 25 -0.79 -7.62 -26.79
CA GLN A 25 -2.04 -8.32 -26.45
C GLN A 25 -3.01 -7.30 -25.84
N SER A 26 -3.76 -6.63 -26.70
CA SER A 26 -4.97 -5.90 -26.31
C SER A 26 -6.11 -6.90 -26.06
N GLY A 27 -6.14 -7.45 -24.85
CA GLY A 27 -7.30 -8.17 -24.31
C GLY A 27 -8.10 -7.23 -23.41
N ALA A 28 -9.09 -6.54 -23.97
CA ALA A 28 -10.06 -5.75 -23.22
C ALA A 28 -11.04 -6.70 -22.49
N GLY A 29 -10.65 -7.11 -21.29
CA GLY A 29 -11.51 -7.62 -20.24
C GLY A 29 -10.84 -7.23 -18.94
N ALA A 30 -11.52 -6.48 -18.07
CA ALA A 30 -10.94 -6.08 -16.79
C ALA A 30 -10.41 -7.34 -16.08
N PRO A 31 -9.09 -7.48 -15.87
CA PRO A 31 -8.56 -8.68 -15.25
C PRO A 31 -9.01 -8.67 -13.80
N THR A 32 -9.77 -9.67 -13.38
CA THR A 32 -9.93 -9.94 -11.95
C THR A 32 -8.53 -10.25 -11.41
N PRO A 33 -8.03 -9.50 -10.42
CA PRO A 33 -6.68 -9.69 -9.92
C PRO A 33 -6.51 -11.12 -9.37
N PRO A 34 -5.38 -11.79 -9.65
CA PRO A 34 -5.13 -13.13 -9.12
C PRO A 34 -5.07 -13.10 -7.58
N ILE A 35 -5.50 -14.19 -6.93
CA ILE A 35 -5.58 -14.28 -5.46
C ILE A 35 -4.26 -13.90 -4.77
N SER A 36 -3.12 -14.28 -5.37
CA SER A 36 -1.79 -13.92 -4.87
C SER A 36 -1.59 -12.40 -4.75
N THR A 37 -2.06 -11.63 -5.72
CA THR A 37 -1.97 -10.15 -5.69
C THR A 37 -2.90 -9.54 -4.65
N LEU A 38 -4.07 -10.14 -4.40
CA LEU A 38 -4.98 -9.70 -3.34
C LEU A 38 -4.36 -9.94 -1.95
N ILE A 39 -3.71 -11.09 -1.76
CA ILE A 39 -2.98 -11.40 -0.52
C ILE A 39 -1.81 -10.42 -0.34
N GLU A 40 -1.05 -10.14 -1.40
CA GLU A 40 0.04 -9.17 -1.34
C GLU A 40 -0.46 -7.76 -0.99
N GLN A 41 -1.58 -7.33 -1.58
CA GLN A 41 -2.23 -6.05 -1.26
C GLN A 41 -2.67 -5.99 0.20
N GLN A 42 -3.28 -7.06 0.73
CA GLN A 42 -3.67 -7.15 2.13
C GLN A 42 -2.44 -7.05 3.06
N ASN A 43 -1.34 -7.73 2.72
CA ASN A 43 -0.10 -7.67 3.50
C ASN A 43 0.50 -6.25 3.50
N LYS A 44 0.48 -5.55 2.36
CA LYS A 44 0.90 -4.14 2.29
C LYS A 44 0.01 -3.25 3.16
N GLY A 45 -1.30 -3.47 3.12
CA GLY A 45 -2.25 -2.76 3.98
C GLY A 45 -2.03 -3.02 5.47
N GLU A 46 -1.67 -4.24 5.84
CA GLU A 46 -1.30 -4.58 7.22
C GLU A 46 -0.10 -3.77 7.69
N TRP A 47 0.94 -3.64 6.86
CA TRP A 47 2.10 -2.80 7.20
C TRP A 47 1.71 -1.34 7.41
N VAL A 48 0.90 -0.76 6.51
CA VAL A 48 0.40 0.62 6.69
C VAL A 48 -0.36 0.75 8.01
N PHE A 49 -1.23 -0.21 8.32
CA PHE A 49 -1.99 -0.24 9.57
C PHE A 49 -1.07 -0.29 10.79
N LEU A 50 -0.06 -1.16 10.77
CA LEU A 50 0.90 -1.29 11.87
C LEU A 50 1.68 0.01 12.10
N GLN A 51 2.08 0.70 11.04
CA GLN A 51 2.87 1.93 11.13
C GLN A 51 2.04 3.17 11.52
N ARG A 52 0.78 3.26 11.08
CA ARG A 52 -0.01 4.50 11.18
C ARG A 52 -1.21 4.42 12.12
N CYS A 53 -1.79 3.23 12.29
CA CYS A 53 -3.10 3.07 12.94
C CYS A 53 -3.04 2.28 14.25
N SER A 54 -2.08 1.36 14.38
CA SER A 54 -2.05 0.35 15.44
C SER A 54 -2.01 0.94 16.85
N VAL A 55 -1.29 2.04 17.06
CA VAL A 55 -1.14 2.68 18.38
C VAL A 55 -2.49 3.05 19.01
N CYS A 56 -3.47 3.45 18.19
CA CYS A 56 -4.82 3.77 18.65
C CYS A 56 -5.80 2.63 18.43
N HIS A 57 -5.68 1.87 17.34
CA HIS A 57 -6.62 0.83 16.94
C HIS A 57 -6.11 -0.60 17.19
N LEU A 58 -5.37 -0.79 18.29
CA LEU A 58 -4.68 -2.05 18.61
C LEU A 58 -5.64 -3.27 18.44
N PRO A 59 -5.28 -4.27 17.62
CA PRO A 59 -6.11 -5.47 17.48
C PRO A 59 -6.22 -6.20 18.82
N LYS A 60 -7.33 -6.89 19.05
CA LYS A 60 -7.60 -7.58 20.33
C LYS A 60 -6.63 -8.75 20.52
N MET A 61 -5.45 -8.48 21.06
CA MET A 61 -4.42 -9.50 21.32
C MET A 61 -4.66 -10.29 22.63
N ARG A 62 -5.62 -9.88 23.46
CA ARG A 62 -5.86 -10.50 24.78
C ARG A 62 -7.34 -10.79 25.03
N LYS A 63 -7.61 -11.85 25.81
CA LYS A 63 -8.96 -12.25 26.25
C LYS A 63 -9.70 -11.14 27.00
N LYS A 64 -8.95 -10.29 27.73
CA LYS A 64 -9.47 -9.07 28.37
C LYS A 64 -8.89 -7.86 27.64
N PRO A 65 -9.67 -7.14 26.80
CA PRO A 65 -9.17 -5.98 26.08
C PRO A 65 -8.83 -4.86 27.07
N LEU A 66 -7.61 -4.31 26.95
CA LEU A 66 -7.29 -3.04 27.58
C LEU A 66 -7.99 -1.90 26.82
N PRO A 67 -8.33 -0.80 27.48
CA PRO A 67 -8.86 0.38 26.79
C PRO A 67 -7.82 0.88 25.78
N THR A 68 -8.19 0.91 24.50
CA THR A 68 -7.40 1.51 23.41
C THR A 68 -7.85 2.95 23.18
N PHE A 69 -6.98 3.78 22.61
CA PHE A 69 -7.32 5.18 22.32
C PHE A 69 -8.40 5.32 21.25
N GLY A 70 -8.44 4.38 20.29
CA GLY A 70 -9.45 4.28 19.25
C GLY A 70 -10.33 3.03 19.40
N PRO A 71 -11.50 3.01 18.76
CA PRO A 71 -12.38 1.85 18.73
C PRO A 71 -11.73 0.65 18.00
N SER A 72 -12.22 -0.55 18.30
CA SER A 72 -11.83 -1.75 17.54
C SER A 72 -12.33 -1.66 16.11
N LEU A 73 -11.46 -1.95 15.13
CA LEU A 73 -11.82 -1.98 13.70
C LEU A 73 -12.19 -3.38 13.19
N SER A 74 -12.16 -4.40 14.06
CA SER A 74 -12.55 -5.76 13.69
C SER A 74 -13.99 -5.81 13.20
N GLY A 75 -14.20 -6.40 12.02
CA GLY A 75 -15.51 -6.49 11.39
C GLY A 75 -16.03 -5.18 10.78
N LEU A 76 -15.26 -4.09 10.79
CA LEU A 76 -15.71 -2.77 10.31
C LEU A 76 -16.23 -2.86 8.87
N LEU A 77 -15.50 -3.52 7.98
CA LEU A 77 -15.86 -3.69 6.56
C LEU A 77 -16.31 -5.12 6.21
N LYS A 78 -16.36 -6.02 7.19
CA LYS A 78 -16.66 -7.45 6.97
C LYS A 78 -18.14 -7.72 6.70
N ASN A 79 -19.02 -7.03 7.43
CA ASN A 79 -20.47 -7.28 7.42
C ASN A 79 -21.25 -6.40 6.44
N ASP A 80 -20.61 -5.37 5.90
CA ASP A 80 -21.23 -4.43 4.97
C ASP A 80 -20.21 -4.07 3.89
N LYS A 81 -20.31 -4.79 2.77
CA LYS A 81 -19.50 -4.58 1.57
C LYS A 81 -20.10 -3.50 0.66
N SER A 82 -21.09 -2.73 1.12
CA SER A 82 -21.66 -1.67 0.30
C SER A 82 -20.56 -0.67 -0.07
N PRO A 83 -20.52 -0.20 -1.33
CA PRO A 83 -19.57 0.83 -1.74
C PRO A 83 -19.67 2.11 -0.90
N ASN A 84 -20.83 2.35 -0.27
CA ASN A 84 -21.05 3.52 0.56
C ASN A 84 -20.26 3.46 1.88
N LYS A 85 -20.21 2.31 2.55
CA LYS A 85 -19.45 2.20 3.80
C LYS A 85 -17.95 2.36 3.58
N GLU A 86 -17.43 1.74 2.53
CA GLU A 86 -16.02 1.90 2.17
C GLU A 86 -15.67 3.36 1.87
N LYS A 87 -16.51 4.09 1.11
CA LYS A 87 -16.32 5.52 0.84
C LYS A 87 -16.28 6.34 2.13
N VAL A 88 -17.18 6.07 3.08
CA VAL A 88 -17.20 6.75 4.37
C VAL A 88 -15.92 6.46 5.16
N VAL A 89 -15.47 5.20 5.22
CA VAL A 89 -14.23 4.82 5.91
C VAL A 89 -13.01 5.51 5.26
N ARG A 90 -12.94 5.55 3.92
CA ARG A 90 -11.90 6.29 3.20
C ARG A 90 -11.89 7.77 3.59
N LEU A 91 -13.06 8.43 3.61
CA LEU A 91 -13.17 9.84 4.01
C LEU A 91 -12.72 10.08 5.45
N ILE A 92 -13.03 9.17 6.38
CA ILE A 92 -12.57 9.25 7.78
C ILE A 92 -11.05 9.10 7.85
N ILE A 93 -10.45 8.18 7.10
CA ILE A 93 -8.99 8.01 7.08
C ILE A 93 -8.30 9.27 6.51
N LEU A 94 -8.85 9.84 5.44
CA LEU A 94 -8.27 11.02 4.79
C LEU A 94 -8.38 12.27 5.68
N ASN A 95 -9.57 12.55 6.20
CA ASN A 95 -9.87 13.80 6.91
C ASN A 95 -9.63 13.70 8.43
N GLY A 96 -9.65 12.50 8.98
CA GLY A 96 -9.59 12.27 10.43
C GLY A 96 -10.87 12.68 11.16
N GLY A 97 -10.72 12.92 12.46
CA GLY A 97 -11.75 13.42 13.36
C GLY A 97 -11.14 14.03 14.62
N PRO A 98 -11.93 14.40 15.64
CA PRO A 98 -11.44 15.14 16.80
C PRO A 98 -10.29 14.46 17.58
N LYS A 99 -10.21 13.12 17.53
CA LYS A 99 -9.20 12.30 18.22
C LYS A 99 -8.49 11.32 17.30
N MET A 100 -8.64 11.48 15.98
CA MET A 100 -8.03 10.62 14.97
C MET A 100 -7.38 11.52 13.92
N PRO A 101 -6.06 11.44 13.70
CA PRO A 101 -5.41 12.26 12.68
C PRO A 101 -5.94 11.90 11.28
N GLY A 102 -6.02 12.90 10.41
CA GLY A 102 -6.27 12.70 8.97
C GLY A 102 -4.98 12.40 8.22
N PHE A 103 -5.05 11.51 7.23
CA PHE A 103 -3.89 11.03 6.48
C PHE A 103 -3.86 11.49 5.01
N GLN A 104 -4.72 12.43 4.61
CA GLN A 104 -4.79 12.95 3.24
C GLN A 104 -3.45 13.47 2.66
N TYR A 105 -2.50 13.87 3.51
CA TYR A 105 -1.15 14.31 3.11
C TYR A 105 -0.03 13.36 3.58
N GLY A 106 -0.38 12.28 4.29
CA GLY A 106 0.58 11.37 4.92
C GLY A 106 0.56 9.95 4.35
N LEU A 107 -0.40 9.64 3.49
CA LEU A 107 -0.54 8.37 2.78
C LEU A 107 -0.82 8.63 1.31
N GLU A 108 -0.16 7.88 0.44
CA GLU A 108 -0.45 7.86 -0.98
C GLU A 108 -1.82 7.19 -1.24
N PRO A 109 -2.50 7.53 -2.36
CA PRO A 109 -3.77 6.89 -2.71
C PRO A 109 -3.71 5.36 -2.73
N LYS A 110 -2.58 4.81 -3.20
CA LYS A 110 -2.36 3.36 -3.23
C LYS A 110 -2.24 2.77 -1.83
N GLU A 111 -1.58 3.45 -0.89
CA GLU A 111 -1.50 2.98 0.50
C GLU A 111 -2.87 2.96 1.17
N ILE A 112 -3.75 3.91 0.83
CA ILE A 112 -5.15 3.90 1.28
C ILE A 112 -5.90 2.69 0.70
N ASP A 113 -5.73 2.38 -0.59
CA ASP A 113 -6.37 1.21 -1.20
C ASP A 113 -5.87 -0.11 -0.60
N ASP A 114 -4.55 -0.24 -0.37
CA ASP A 114 -3.94 -1.39 0.30
C ASP A 114 -4.47 -1.51 1.74
N LEU A 115 -4.53 -0.41 2.49
CA LEU A 115 -5.09 -0.36 3.85
C LEU A 115 -6.56 -0.79 3.90
N ILE A 116 -7.40 -0.30 2.98
CA ILE A 116 -8.80 -0.70 2.89
C ILE A 116 -8.95 -2.20 2.60
N ALA A 117 -8.07 -2.77 1.77
CA ALA A 117 -8.06 -4.21 1.52
C ALA A 117 -7.74 -5.01 2.78
N TYR A 118 -6.80 -4.55 3.61
CA TYR A 118 -6.54 -5.14 4.93
C TYR A 118 -7.71 -4.99 5.89
N LEU A 119 -8.33 -3.81 5.99
CA LEU A 119 -9.48 -3.60 6.88
C LEU A 119 -10.69 -4.49 6.55
N LYS A 120 -10.78 -5.00 5.32
CA LYS A 120 -11.80 -5.99 4.90
C LYS A 120 -11.53 -7.40 5.45
N THR A 121 -10.32 -7.70 5.93
CA THR A 121 -9.96 -9.01 6.50
C THR A 121 -10.20 -9.08 8.01
N LEU A 122 -10.17 -7.92 8.70
CA LEU A 122 -10.41 -7.77 10.14
C LEU A 122 -11.85 -8.11 10.57
#